data_AF-A0A0J9C5N9-F1
#
_entry.id   AF-A0A0J9C5N9-F1
#
_cell.length_a   1.000
_cell.length_b   1.000
_cell.length_c   1.000
_cell.angle_alpha   90.00
_cell.angle_beta   90.00
_cell.angle_gamma   90.00
#
_symmetry.space_group_name_H-M   'P 1'
#
loop_
_entity.id
_entity.type
_entity.pdbx_description
1 polymer ?
#
loop_
_entity_poly.entity_id
_entity_poly.type
_entity_poly.pdbx_seq_one_letter_code
_entity_poly.pdbx_strand_id
1 'polypeptide(L)'
;MRKFGKLSLILVALVAMLCGCTQSNIVSPSSGLVEGDGQPDLEVRKDIDIDWTEVREDLRDKFLEPYGEFADYVMDMDVRYDKDSGLVTLLLPVSHKTTGEIATVFAQTVLKEVGTSVSTQNFYYEAPEEEDTDGTYYGSYFDDHDVLVQVFFYDKEGETDTYLVNDTVKAGEQRALVAQN
;
A
#
# COMPACT_ATOMS: atom_id res chain seq x y z
N MET A 1 9.07 -71.73 24.25
CA MET A 1 8.27 -71.49 23.03
C MET A 1 7.60 -70.13 23.13
N ARG A 2 7.77 -69.33 22.08
CA ARG A 2 7.57 -67.88 21.98
C ARG A 2 6.08 -67.48 22.07
N LYS A 3 5.66 -66.78 23.13
CA LYS A 3 4.36 -66.06 23.17
C LYS A 3 4.53 -64.64 22.63
N PHE A 4 4.98 -64.51 21.37
CA PHE A 4 5.17 -63.23 20.70
C PHE A 4 4.06 -62.87 19.69
N GLY A 5 2.99 -63.68 19.60
CA GLY A 5 1.97 -63.55 18.56
C GLY A 5 0.81 -62.58 18.84
N LYS A 6 0.68 -62.01 20.05
CA LYS A 6 -0.47 -61.16 20.40
C LYS A 6 -0.17 -59.68 20.59
N LEU A 7 1.11 -59.31 20.82
CA LEU A 7 1.51 -57.90 20.93
C LEU A 7 1.74 -57.23 19.57
N SER A 8 2.05 -58.03 18.53
CA SER A 8 2.37 -57.52 17.19
C SER A 8 1.13 -57.01 16.43
N LEU A 9 -0.06 -57.57 16.70
CA LEU A 9 -1.28 -57.21 15.96
C LEU A 9 -1.92 -55.88 16.41
N ILE A 10 -1.65 -55.44 17.65
CA ILE A 10 -2.18 -54.17 18.16
C ILE A 10 -1.31 -52.98 17.67
N LEU A 11 0.00 -53.20 17.50
CA LEU A 11 0.92 -52.15 17.10
C LEU A 11 0.84 -51.81 15.60
N VAL A 12 0.40 -52.76 14.77
CA VAL A 12 0.16 -52.54 13.32
C VAL A 12 -1.15 -51.75 13.08
N ALA A 13 -2.14 -51.85 13.96
CA ALA A 13 -3.41 -51.12 13.82
C ALA A 13 -3.27 -49.60 14.08
N LEU A 14 -2.29 -49.18 14.90
CA LEU A 14 -2.05 -47.77 15.22
C LEU A 14 -1.24 -47.02 14.16
N VAL A 15 -0.39 -47.71 13.39
CA VAL A 15 0.40 -47.09 12.30
C VAL A 15 -0.47 -46.82 11.07
N ALA A 16 -1.55 -47.57 10.86
CA ALA A 16 -2.48 -47.35 9.75
C ALA A 16 -3.37 -46.11 9.94
N MET A 17 -3.56 -45.61 11.18
CA MET A 17 -4.30 -44.37 11.44
C MET A 17 -3.45 -43.10 11.28
N LEU A 18 -2.11 -43.22 11.22
CA LEU A 18 -1.19 -42.10 11.01
C LEU A 18 -0.94 -41.81 9.52
N CYS A 19 -1.45 -42.66 8.62
CA CYS A 19 -1.54 -42.38 7.18
C CYS A 19 -2.89 -41.78 6.80
N GLY A 20 -3.49 -40.99 7.69
CA GLY A 20 -4.33 -39.89 7.28
C GLY A 20 -3.45 -38.88 6.54
N CYS A 21 -3.00 -39.23 5.33
CA CYS A 21 -2.78 -38.23 4.31
C CYS A 21 -4.08 -37.43 4.32
N THR A 22 -4.02 -36.20 4.83
CA THR A 22 -5.01 -35.20 4.44
C THR A 22 -5.14 -35.40 2.94
N GLN A 23 -6.33 -35.80 2.48
CA GLN A 23 -6.60 -35.80 1.06
C GLN A 23 -6.16 -34.41 0.65
N SER A 24 -5.08 -34.30 -0.13
CA SER A 24 -4.63 -33.01 -0.58
C SER A 24 -5.81 -32.49 -1.35
N ASN A 25 -6.57 -31.58 -0.76
CA ASN A 25 -7.39 -30.66 -1.52
C ASN A 25 -6.42 -29.63 -2.11
N ILE A 26 -5.34 -30.13 -2.76
CA ILE A 26 -4.84 -29.49 -3.95
C ILE A 26 -6.05 -29.57 -4.83
N VAL A 27 -6.69 -28.42 -4.99
CA VAL A 27 -7.74 -28.19 -5.95
C VAL A 27 -7.09 -28.51 -7.29
N SER A 28 -7.13 -29.79 -7.69
CA SER A 28 -6.98 -30.18 -9.07
C SER A 28 -8.32 -29.77 -9.65
N PRO A 29 -8.40 -28.66 -10.40
CA PRO A 29 -9.68 -28.21 -10.87
C PRO A 29 -10.21 -29.30 -11.79
N SER A 30 -11.24 -30.02 -11.34
CA SER A 30 -11.89 -31.09 -12.11
C SER A 30 -12.60 -30.55 -13.36
N SER A 31 -12.62 -29.22 -13.50
CA SER A 31 -12.75 -28.50 -14.75
C SER A 31 -12.17 -27.11 -14.50
N GLY A 32 -10.90 -26.88 -14.83
CA GLY A 32 -10.21 -25.58 -14.75
C GLY A 32 -10.71 -24.58 -15.79
N LEU A 33 -12.02 -24.49 -15.97
CA LEU A 33 -12.63 -23.41 -16.72
C LEU A 33 -12.99 -22.33 -15.70
N VAL A 34 -11.99 -21.49 -15.38
CA VAL A 34 -12.27 -20.05 -15.32
C VAL A 34 -12.92 -19.72 -16.66
N GLU A 35 -14.00 -18.94 -16.72
CA GLU A 35 -14.51 -18.45 -18.01
C GLU A 35 -13.36 -17.72 -18.74
N GLY A 36 -12.77 -18.38 -19.73
CA GLY A 36 -11.52 -17.95 -20.37
C GLY A 36 -10.69 -19.13 -20.86
N ASP A 37 -9.75 -18.89 -21.77
CA ASP A 37 -8.85 -19.88 -22.39
C ASP A 37 -7.81 -20.50 -21.43
N GLY A 38 -7.92 -20.24 -20.12
CA GLY A 38 -6.96 -20.66 -19.11
C GLY A 38 -5.61 -19.97 -19.22
N GLN A 39 -5.48 -18.97 -20.10
CA GLN A 39 -4.30 -18.14 -20.22
C GLN A 39 -4.42 -16.97 -19.23
N PRO A 40 -3.36 -16.60 -18.51
CA PRO A 40 -3.35 -15.36 -17.74
C PRO A 40 -3.68 -14.19 -18.65
N ASP A 41 -4.60 -13.33 -18.22
CA ASP A 41 -4.85 -12.05 -18.88
C ASP A 41 -3.58 -11.19 -18.75
N LEU A 42 -2.90 -10.98 -19.87
CA LEU A 42 -1.67 -10.18 -19.95
C LEU A 42 -1.95 -8.75 -20.42
N GLU A 43 -3.21 -8.40 -20.69
CA GLU A 43 -3.57 -7.07 -21.16
C GLU A 43 -3.53 -6.07 -20.00
N VAL A 44 -2.72 -5.02 -20.16
CA VAL A 44 -2.67 -3.91 -19.21
C VAL A 44 -3.86 -3.00 -19.48
N ARG A 45 -4.70 -2.82 -18.46
CA ARG A 45 -5.93 -2.02 -18.52
C ARG A 45 -5.85 -0.82 -17.60
N LYS A 46 -6.29 0.35 -18.08
CA LYS A 46 -6.31 1.60 -17.30
C LYS A 46 -7.48 1.67 -16.32
N ASP A 47 -8.58 0.99 -16.60
CA ASP A 47 -9.87 1.06 -15.89
C ASP A 47 -9.96 0.18 -14.63
N ILE A 48 -8.80 -0.13 -14.01
CA ILE A 48 -8.77 -0.76 -12.69
C ILE A 48 -8.93 0.33 -11.64
N ASP A 49 -10.04 0.27 -10.90
CA ASP A 49 -10.31 1.13 -9.75
C ASP A 49 -9.27 0.92 -8.65
N ILE A 50 -8.69 2.00 -8.14
CA ILE A 50 -7.76 1.96 -7.01
C ILE A 50 -8.54 1.75 -5.70
N ASP A 51 -8.14 0.75 -4.92
CA ASP A 51 -8.59 0.57 -3.55
C ASP A 51 -7.79 1.48 -2.61
N TRP A 52 -8.34 2.69 -2.41
CA TRP A 52 -7.77 3.67 -1.49
C TRP A 52 -7.76 3.22 -0.03
N THR A 53 -8.49 2.16 0.34
CA THR A 53 -8.42 1.56 1.67
C THR A 53 -7.12 0.79 1.83
N GLU A 54 -6.77 -0.02 0.84
CA GLU A 54 -5.48 -0.71 0.79
C GLU A 54 -4.32 0.28 0.77
N VAL A 55 -4.41 1.36 -0.03
CA VAL A 55 -3.40 2.43 -0.02
C VAL A 55 -3.22 3.01 1.39
N ARG A 56 -4.31 3.28 2.13
CA ARG A 56 -4.20 3.78 3.51
C ARG A 56 -3.57 2.76 4.44
N GLU A 57 -3.90 1.48 4.30
CA GLU A 57 -3.32 0.41 5.12
C GLU A 57 -1.81 0.28 4.86
N ASP A 58 -1.39 0.29 3.60
CA ASP A 58 0.03 0.28 3.20
C ASP A 58 0.82 1.43 3.85
N LEU A 59 0.26 2.64 3.81
CA LEU A 59 0.88 3.81 4.43
C LEU A 59 1.00 3.64 5.95
N ARG A 60 -0.05 3.17 6.62
CA ARG A 60 -0.04 2.96 8.07
C ARG A 60 0.98 1.90 8.47
N ASP A 61 1.03 0.79 7.75
CA ASP A 61 2.00 -0.29 8.00
C ASP A 61 3.44 0.22 7.79
N LYS A 62 3.68 1.07 6.79
CA LYS A 62 5.02 1.58 6.52
C LYS A 62 5.49 2.65 7.51
N PHE A 63 4.61 3.58 7.88
CA PHE A 63 5.01 4.79 8.60
C PHE A 63 4.59 4.79 10.07
N LEU A 64 3.55 4.04 10.46
CA LEU A 64 3.06 3.95 11.83
C LEU A 64 3.37 2.60 12.51
N GLU A 65 3.38 1.47 11.78
CA GLU A 65 3.36 0.12 12.38
C GLU A 65 4.36 -0.89 11.76
N PRO A 66 5.59 -1.05 12.29
CA PRO A 66 6.18 -0.38 13.44
C PRO A 66 6.61 1.06 13.12
N TYR A 67 6.84 1.86 14.14
CA TYR A 67 7.36 3.24 14.03
C TYR A 67 8.41 3.40 12.91
N GLY A 68 8.03 4.06 11.83
CA GLY A 68 8.87 4.27 10.65
C GLY A 68 9.89 5.41 10.80
N GLU A 69 10.51 5.81 9.70
CA GLU A 69 11.54 6.87 9.65
C GLU A 69 11.09 8.20 10.30
N PHE A 70 9.79 8.52 10.22
CA PHE A 70 9.21 9.78 10.70
C PHE A 70 8.47 9.66 12.03
N ALA A 71 8.68 8.58 12.80
CA ALA A 71 7.95 8.28 14.03
C ALA A 71 7.96 9.39 15.11
N ASP A 72 9.00 10.23 15.14
CA ASP A 72 9.09 11.36 16.07
C ASP A 72 8.15 12.53 15.71
N TYR A 73 7.64 12.55 14.48
CA TYR A 73 6.89 13.66 13.89
C TYR A 73 5.46 13.28 13.53
N VAL A 74 5.25 12.10 12.93
CA VAL A 74 3.95 11.68 12.44
C VAL A 74 2.97 11.41 13.58
N MET A 75 1.75 11.92 13.46
CA MET A 75 0.66 11.66 14.42
C MET A 75 -0.42 10.76 13.83
N ASP A 76 -0.72 10.96 12.54
CA ASP A 76 -1.63 10.13 11.75
C ASP A 76 -1.35 10.35 10.25
N MET A 77 -2.09 9.67 9.38
CA MET A 77 -2.09 9.94 7.94
C MET A 77 -3.40 9.48 7.29
N ASP A 78 -3.83 10.21 6.27
CA ASP A 78 -4.99 9.84 5.46
C ASP A 78 -4.77 10.23 4.00
N VAL A 79 -5.24 9.39 3.09
CA VAL A 79 -5.31 9.69 1.66
C VAL A 79 -6.76 9.50 1.18
N ARG A 80 -7.25 10.55 0.53
CA ARG A 80 -8.63 10.62 0.03
C ARG A 80 -8.61 10.84 -1.46
N TYR A 81 -9.54 10.18 -2.13
CA TYR A 81 -9.79 10.40 -3.55
C TYR A 81 -11.23 10.83 -3.74
N ASP A 82 -11.40 11.98 -4.39
CA ASP A 82 -12.70 12.48 -4.81
C ASP A 82 -12.96 12.07 -6.25
N LYS A 83 -13.95 11.18 -6.45
CA LYS A 83 -14.32 10.67 -7.78
C LYS A 83 -14.93 11.73 -8.69
N ASP A 84 -15.52 12.78 -8.14
CA ASP A 84 -16.19 13.82 -8.94
C ASP A 84 -15.18 14.82 -9.50
N SER A 85 -14.17 15.19 -8.69
CA SER A 85 -13.12 16.12 -9.10
C SER A 85 -11.86 15.45 -9.65
N GLY A 86 -11.65 14.16 -9.37
CA GLY A 86 -10.41 13.44 -9.67
C GLY A 86 -9.23 13.85 -8.76
N LEU A 87 -9.49 14.59 -7.68
CA LEU A 87 -8.46 15.11 -6.78
C LEU A 87 -8.05 14.05 -5.76
N VAL A 88 -6.75 13.81 -5.64
CA VAL A 88 -6.16 13.11 -4.50
C VAL A 88 -5.82 14.14 -3.42
N THR A 89 -6.21 13.87 -2.17
CA THR A 89 -5.86 14.70 -1.01
C THR A 89 -5.08 13.88 -0.01
N LEU A 90 -3.83 14.28 0.26
CA LEU A 90 -2.96 13.69 1.26
C LEU A 90 -2.95 14.58 2.51
N LEU A 91 -3.37 14.00 3.64
CA LEU A 91 -3.49 14.67 4.93
C LEU A 91 -2.46 14.08 5.90
N LEU A 92 -1.58 14.92 6.42
CA LEU A 92 -0.47 14.51 7.28
C LEU A 92 -0.45 15.35 8.57
N PRO A 93 -1.24 14.94 9.59
CA PRO A 93 -1.12 15.47 10.94
C PRO A 93 0.25 15.15 11.54
N VAL A 94 0.95 16.18 12.03
CA VAL A 94 2.29 16.06 12.63
C VAL A 94 2.38 16.72 14.00
N SER A 95 3.43 16.39 14.75
CA SER A 95 3.73 16.97 16.05
C SER A 95 4.37 18.35 15.92
N HIS A 96 4.31 19.16 16.98
CA HIS A 96 4.94 20.49 17.09
C HIS A 96 6.47 20.50 16.98
N LYS A 97 7.12 19.32 16.90
CA LYS A 97 8.56 19.21 16.66
C LYS A 97 8.92 19.34 15.17
N THR A 98 7.93 19.28 14.29
CA THR A 98 8.12 19.23 12.83
C THR A 98 8.39 20.62 12.28
N THR A 99 9.45 20.77 11.50
CA THR A 99 9.76 21.99 10.76
C THR A 99 9.17 21.93 9.35
N GLY A 100 9.07 23.06 8.65
CA GLY A 100 8.62 23.08 7.25
C GLY A 100 9.50 22.22 6.31
N GLU A 101 10.81 22.18 6.55
CA GLU A 101 11.74 21.32 5.82
C GLU A 101 11.43 19.83 6.05
N ILE A 102 11.26 19.41 7.32
CA ILE A 102 10.91 18.02 7.66
C ILE A 102 9.53 17.67 7.09
N ALA A 103 8.56 18.58 7.20
CA ALA A 103 7.22 18.39 6.65
C ALA A 103 7.25 18.17 5.13
N THR A 104 8.07 18.93 4.41
CA THR A 104 8.24 18.79 2.96
C THR A 104 8.84 17.43 2.60
N VAL A 105 9.94 17.05 3.25
CA VAL A 105 10.58 15.75 3.00
C VAL A 105 9.63 14.60 3.33
N PHE A 106 8.98 14.65 4.49
CA PHE A 106 8.01 13.65 4.91
C PHE A 106 6.87 13.50 3.90
N ALA A 107 6.27 14.61 3.49
CA ALA A 107 5.15 14.60 2.57
C ALA A 107 5.52 14.06 1.18
N GLN A 108 6.71 14.38 0.67
CA GLN A 108 7.21 13.81 -0.58
C GLN A 108 7.44 12.31 -0.46
N THR A 109 7.99 11.83 0.67
CA THR A 109 8.20 10.41 0.90
C THR A 109 6.88 9.64 0.95
N VAL A 110 5.87 10.18 1.66
CA VAL A 110 4.54 9.56 1.70
C VAL A 110 3.86 9.61 0.34
N LEU A 111 3.99 10.71 -0.39
CA LEU A 111 3.39 10.85 -1.73
C LEU A 111 3.99 9.85 -2.74
N LYS A 112 5.30 9.60 -2.67
CA LYS A 112 5.93 8.51 -3.45
C LYS A 112 5.33 7.15 -3.07
N GLU A 113 5.11 6.89 -1.78
CA GLU A 113 4.51 5.62 -1.38
C GLU A 113 3.08 5.44 -1.89
N VAL A 114 2.28 6.51 -1.93
CA VAL A 114 0.96 6.49 -2.57
C VAL A 114 1.09 6.07 -4.04
N GLY A 115 2.03 6.68 -4.78
CA GLY A 115 2.31 6.29 -6.17
C GLY A 115 2.73 4.83 -6.33
N THR A 116 3.58 4.32 -5.42
CA THR A 116 4.01 2.92 -5.40
C THR A 116 2.82 1.98 -5.17
N SER A 117 1.98 2.24 -4.17
CA SER A 117 0.79 1.42 -3.88
C SER A 117 -0.18 1.42 -5.06
N VAL A 118 -0.43 2.59 -5.68
CA VAL A 118 -1.26 2.70 -6.89
C VAL A 118 -0.70 1.87 -8.05
N SER A 119 0.60 1.94 -8.32
CA SER A 119 1.24 1.17 -9.40
C SER A 119 1.23 -0.34 -9.16
N THR A 120 1.18 -0.76 -7.89
CA THR A 120 1.09 -2.18 -7.50
C THR A 120 -0.30 -2.73 -7.77
N GLN A 121 -1.35 -1.92 -7.56
CA GLN A 121 -2.73 -2.31 -7.84
C GLN A 121 -3.07 -2.22 -9.33
N ASN A 122 -2.52 -1.23 -10.05
CA ASN A 122 -2.79 -1.00 -11.46
C ASN A 122 -1.50 -0.81 -12.26
N PHE A 123 -1.10 -1.87 -12.96
CA PHE A 123 0.11 -1.95 -13.79
C PHE A 123 0.12 -1.00 -15.00
N TYR A 124 -0.98 -0.30 -15.30
CA TYR A 124 -0.96 0.80 -16.25
C TYR A 124 -0.09 1.96 -15.75
N TYR A 125 -0.06 2.19 -14.44
CA TYR A 125 0.71 3.26 -13.85
C TYR A 125 2.13 2.80 -13.50
N GLU A 126 3.09 3.64 -13.89
CA GLU A 126 4.49 3.56 -13.48
C GLU A 126 4.67 4.05 -12.03
N ALA A 127 5.45 3.29 -11.27
CA ALA A 127 5.88 3.63 -9.91
C ALA A 127 6.79 4.88 -9.91
N PRO A 128 6.90 5.58 -8.77
CA PRO A 128 7.93 6.60 -8.60
C PRO A 128 9.34 6.02 -8.81
N GLU A 129 10.25 6.82 -9.36
CA GLU A 129 11.64 6.44 -9.54
C GLU A 129 12.42 6.68 -8.22
N GLU A 130 13.12 5.63 -7.73
CA GLU A 130 13.94 5.73 -6.53
C GLU A 130 15.16 6.65 -6.70
N GLU A 131 15.71 6.70 -7.92
CA GLU A 131 16.92 7.46 -8.29
C GLU A 131 16.62 8.69 -9.18
N ASP A 132 15.40 9.22 -9.16
CA ASP A 132 15.09 10.45 -9.91
C ASP A 132 16.05 11.58 -9.50
N THR A 133 16.63 12.24 -10.50
CA THR A 133 17.68 13.25 -10.38
C THR A 133 17.27 14.40 -9.45
N ASP A 134 15.97 14.72 -9.44
CA ASP A 134 15.39 15.78 -8.63
C ASP A 134 14.48 15.23 -7.50
N GLY A 135 14.17 13.92 -7.51
CA GLY A 135 13.34 13.26 -6.52
C GLY A 135 11.87 13.69 -6.53
N THR A 136 11.39 14.22 -7.66
CA THR A 136 10.07 14.89 -7.79
C THR A 136 9.06 14.10 -8.61
N TYR A 137 9.47 12.99 -9.24
CA TYR A 137 8.52 12.07 -9.84
C TYR A 137 7.85 11.20 -8.77
N TYR A 138 6.52 11.35 -8.64
CA TYR A 138 5.69 10.64 -7.65
C TYR A 138 4.95 9.43 -8.24
N GLY A 139 5.24 9.08 -9.49
CA GLY A 139 4.53 8.03 -10.24
C GLY A 139 3.48 8.60 -11.20
N SER A 140 3.25 7.89 -12.30
CA SER A 140 2.44 8.37 -13.43
C SER A 140 0.95 8.55 -13.12
N TYR A 141 0.45 8.06 -11.98
CA TYR A 141 -0.92 8.32 -11.57
C TYR A 141 -1.21 9.82 -11.46
N PHE A 142 -0.22 10.57 -10.99
CA PHE A 142 -0.29 12.03 -10.83
C PHE A 142 0.00 12.78 -12.14
N ASP A 143 0.26 12.09 -13.24
CA ASP A 143 0.26 12.71 -14.57
C ASP A 143 -1.18 13.00 -15.05
N ASP A 144 -2.14 12.21 -14.56
CA ASP A 144 -3.56 12.31 -14.90
C ASP A 144 -4.43 12.94 -13.79
N HIS A 145 -3.90 13.04 -12.56
CA HIS A 145 -4.66 13.48 -11.38
C HIS A 145 -3.94 14.59 -10.63
N ASP A 146 -4.69 15.63 -10.25
CA ASP A 146 -4.22 16.64 -9.31
C ASP A 146 -4.02 15.99 -7.92
N VAL A 147 -3.02 16.47 -7.18
CA VAL A 147 -2.82 16.10 -5.78
C VAL A 147 -2.66 17.32 -4.89
N LEU A 148 -3.50 17.40 -3.86
CA LEU A 148 -3.40 18.36 -2.76
C LEU A 148 -2.69 17.69 -1.59
N VAL A 149 -1.59 18.27 -1.16
CA VAL A 149 -0.80 17.79 -0.02
C VAL A 149 -0.88 18.79 1.13
N GLN A 150 -1.32 18.29 2.28
CA GLN A 150 -1.52 19.10 3.47
C GLN A 150 -0.78 18.50 4.66
N VAL A 151 0.19 19.24 5.17
CA VAL A 151 0.91 18.92 6.41
C VAL A 151 0.61 19.98 7.44
N PHE A 152 0.08 19.58 8.58
CA PHE A 152 -0.36 20.51 9.62
C PHE A 152 -0.15 19.92 11.01
N PHE A 153 0.01 20.79 12.00
CA PHE A 153 0.05 20.33 13.38
C PHE A 153 -1.29 19.71 13.77
N TYR A 154 -1.28 18.60 14.49
CA TYR A 154 -2.50 17.83 14.81
C TYR A 154 -3.61 18.63 15.51
N ASP A 155 -3.28 19.76 16.15
CA ASP A 155 -4.21 20.67 16.83
C ASP A 155 -4.67 21.85 15.95
N LYS A 156 -4.29 21.84 14.67
CA LYS A 156 -4.52 22.91 13.69
C LYS A 156 -5.34 22.48 12.46
N GLU A 157 -5.97 21.31 12.49
CA GLU A 157 -6.81 20.86 11.40
C GLU A 157 -7.90 21.89 11.04
N GLY A 158 -7.98 22.26 9.76
CA GLY A 158 -8.90 23.26 9.22
C GLY A 158 -8.38 24.70 9.21
N GLU A 159 -7.29 25.01 9.93
CA GLU A 159 -6.62 26.32 9.92
C GLU A 159 -5.56 26.39 8.80
N THR A 160 -6.00 26.33 7.54
CA THR A 160 -5.13 26.15 6.35
C THR A 160 -4.05 27.20 6.15
N ASP A 161 -4.16 28.37 6.79
CA ASP A 161 -3.17 29.44 6.80
C ASP A 161 -2.01 29.19 7.77
N THR A 162 -2.15 28.20 8.65
CA THR A 162 -1.14 27.79 9.64
C THR A 162 -0.41 26.50 9.26
N TYR A 163 -0.74 25.92 8.10
CA TYR A 163 -0.20 24.65 7.67
C TYR A 163 1.28 24.79 7.31
N LEU A 164 2.05 23.72 7.52
CA LEU A 164 3.46 23.67 7.12
C LEU A 164 3.59 23.44 5.61
N VAL A 165 2.66 22.67 5.04
CA VAL A 165 2.53 22.44 3.60
C VAL A 165 1.04 22.48 3.28
N ASN A 166 0.66 23.23 2.25
CA ASN A 166 -0.69 23.23 1.69
C ASN A 166 -0.54 23.54 0.19
N ASP A 167 -0.10 22.53 -0.55
CA ASP A 167 0.38 22.67 -1.92
C ASP A 167 -0.39 21.73 -2.84
N THR A 168 -0.75 22.23 -4.02
CA THR A 168 -1.43 21.44 -5.06
C THR A 168 -0.49 21.25 -6.24
N VAL A 169 -0.06 20.01 -6.47
CA VAL A 169 0.66 19.61 -7.68
C VAL A 169 -0.39 19.30 -8.73
N LYS A 170 -0.34 20.01 -9.87
CA LYS A 170 -1.30 19.78 -10.96
C LYS A 170 -0.92 18.55 -11.77
N ALA A 171 -1.93 17.91 -12.35
CA ALA A 171 -1.73 16.76 -13.22
C ALA A 171 -0.62 17.04 -14.27
N GLY A 172 0.39 16.17 -14.31
CA GLY A 172 1.55 16.26 -15.19
C GLY A 172 2.66 17.20 -14.73
N GLU A 173 2.54 17.85 -13.57
CA GLU A 173 3.64 18.58 -12.95
C GLU A 173 4.57 17.64 -12.18
N GLN A 174 5.87 17.75 -12.46
CA GLN A 174 6.93 17.07 -11.72
C GLN A 174 7.77 18.13 -11.02
N ARG A 175 7.48 18.35 -9.73
CA ARG A 175 8.13 19.39 -8.92
C ARG A 175 8.10 19.03 -7.45
N ALA A 176 9.02 19.62 -6.69
CA ALA A 176 9.03 19.51 -5.25
C ALA A 176 7.80 20.22 -4.63
N LEU A 177 7.40 19.73 -3.46
CA LEU A 177 6.39 20.39 -2.63
C LEU A 177 6.95 21.67 -2.01
N VAL A 178 6.09 22.68 -1.90
CA VAL A 178 6.45 23.99 -1.36
C VAL A 178 5.88 24.15 0.05
N ALA A 179 6.76 24.38 1.03
CA ALA A 179 6.34 24.73 2.39
C ALA A 179 5.67 26.10 2.44
N GLN A 180 4.64 26.24 3.28
CA GLN A 180 4.10 27.53 3.69
C GLN A 180 4.94 28.05 4.85
N ASN A 181 5.52 29.25 4.67
CA ASN A 181 6.40 29.89 5.66
C ASN A 181 5.64 30.35 6.90
#